data_AF-A0A820S1A2-F1
#
_entry.id   AF-A0A820S1A2-F1
#
_cell.length_a   1.000
_cell.length_b   1.000
_cell.length_c   1.000
_cell.angle_alpha   90.00
_cell.angle_beta   90.00
_cell.angle_gamma   90.00
#
_symmetry.space_group_name_H-M   'P 1'
#
loop_
_entity.id
_entity.type
_entity.pdbx_description
1 polymer ?
#
loop_
_entity_poly.entity_id
_entity_poly.type
_entity_poly.pdbx_seq_one_letter_code
_entity_poly.pdbx_strand_id
1 'polypeptide(L)'
;LNTPGTLRFDSYGNLFVADRFNHRVLKFILASNSCRLSYNEPTFCSNATWSVNAITFASASTIGTLPYGIFINGINTVYVPNRVSNTIISWPQGSSTSTSNSYSNLNNSCSLFMSMTGDIYLDNGYSYG
;
A
#
# COMPACT_ATOMS: atom_id res chain seq x y z
N LEU A 1 -14.67 6.07 1.27
CA LEU A 1 -14.04 4.88 0.64
C LEU A 1 -15.04 4.28 -0.34
N ASN A 2 -14.58 3.70 -1.45
CA ASN A 2 -15.41 3.02 -2.45
C ASN A 2 -14.73 1.70 -2.86
N THR A 3 -15.22 0.59 -2.28
CA THR A 3 -14.69 -0.79 -2.41
C THR A 3 -13.18 -0.88 -2.21
N PRO A 4 -12.65 -0.56 -1.01
CA PRO A 4 -11.22 -0.57 -0.77
C PRO A 4 -10.62 -1.97 -1.02
N GLY A 5 -9.44 -2.01 -1.66
CA GLY A 5 -8.80 -3.27 -2.06
C GLY A 5 -7.84 -3.82 -1.01
N THR A 6 -7.14 -2.95 -0.30
CA THR A 6 -6.18 -3.33 0.74
C THR A 6 -5.96 -2.21 1.75
N LEU A 7 -5.38 -2.58 2.88
CA LEU A 7 -4.92 -1.68 3.92
C LEU A 7 -3.54 -2.10 4.43
N ARG A 8 -2.69 -1.12 4.75
CA ARG A 8 -1.31 -1.36 5.22
C ARG A 8 -0.87 -0.29 6.21
N PHE A 9 -0.16 -0.69 7.26
CA PHE A 9 0.50 0.25 8.15
C PHE A 9 1.90 0.60 7.67
N ASP A 10 2.31 1.87 7.84
CA ASP A 10 3.72 2.22 7.90
C ASP A 10 4.31 1.94 9.30
N SER A 11 5.62 2.06 9.48
CA SER A 11 6.27 1.80 10.76
C SER A 11 5.91 2.82 11.86
N TYR A 12 5.26 3.92 11.51
CA TYR A 12 4.72 4.91 12.45
C TYR A 12 3.27 4.60 12.85
N GLY A 13 2.67 3.56 12.27
CA GLY A 13 1.29 3.18 12.49
C GLY A 13 0.26 3.99 11.70
N ASN A 14 0.68 4.80 10.73
CA ASN A 14 -0.27 5.45 9.81
C ASN A 14 -0.89 4.39 8.88
N LEU A 15 -2.18 4.55 8.58
CA LEU A 15 -2.92 3.60 7.78
C LEU A 15 -3.01 4.08 6.33
N PHE A 16 -2.50 3.25 5.41
CA PHE A 16 -2.65 3.42 3.98
C PHE A 16 -3.78 2.55 3.47
N VAL A 17 -4.64 3.10 2.62
CA VAL A 17 -5.80 2.40 2.06
C VAL A 17 -5.83 2.57 0.55
N ALA A 18 -5.95 1.47 -0.19
CA ALA A 18 -6.22 1.50 -1.62
C ALA A 18 -7.72 1.73 -1.83
N ASP A 19 -8.11 2.98 -2.12
CA ASP A 19 -9.50 3.38 -2.38
C ASP A 19 -9.85 3.10 -3.84
N ARG A 20 -10.00 1.80 -4.14
CA ARG A 20 -9.94 1.20 -5.49
C ARG A 20 -10.81 1.91 -6.53
N PHE A 21 -12.12 2.06 -6.29
CA PHE A 21 -13.01 2.67 -7.28
C PHE A 21 -12.95 4.20 -7.30
N ASN A 22 -12.26 4.82 -6.35
CA ASN A 22 -11.88 6.23 -6.43
C ASN A 22 -10.47 6.41 -7.02
N HIS A 23 -9.81 5.32 -7.44
CA HIS A 23 -8.52 5.32 -8.14
C HIS A 23 -7.43 6.11 -7.40
N ARG A 24 -7.37 5.96 -6.08
CA ARG A 24 -6.40 6.68 -5.24
C ARG A 24 -5.92 5.82 -4.08
N VAL A 25 -4.77 6.20 -3.53
CA VAL A 25 -4.30 5.72 -2.23
C VAL A 25 -4.48 6.84 -1.22
N LEU A 26 -5.11 6.51 -0.10
CA LEU A 26 -5.33 7.41 1.02
C LEU A 26 -4.37 7.07 2.16
N LYS A 27 -3.92 8.09 2.88
CA LYS A 27 -3.16 7.96 4.13
C LYS A 27 -3.94 8.60 5.27
N PHE A 28 -4.20 7.84 6.32
CA PHE A 28 -4.80 8.29 7.57
C PHE A 28 -3.70 8.35 8.63
N ILE A 29 -3.59 9.50 9.30
CA ILE A 29 -2.55 9.72 10.31
C ILE A 29 -2.97 9.06 11.62
N LEU A 30 -2.06 8.33 12.26
CA LEU A 30 -2.32 7.75 13.57
C LEU A 30 -2.59 8.87 14.58
N ALA A 31 -3.74 8.82 15.25
CA ALA A 31 -4.15 9.82 16.23
C ALA A 31 -3.87 9.35 17.67
N SER A 32 -4.23 8.10 17.98
CA SER A 32 -3.91 7.47 19.27
C SER A 32 -3.62 5.99 19.09
N ASN A 33 -2.64 5.48 19.83
CA ASN A 33 -2.41 4.05 19.97
C ASN A 33 -1.91 3.74 21.38
N SER A 34 -2.82 3.32 22.25
CA SER A 34 -2.51 2.93 23.64
C SER A 34 -2.50 1.40 23.82
N CYS A 35 -2.37 0.65 22.73
CA CYS A 35 -2.49 -0.80 22.77
C CYS A 35 -1.21 -1.49 23.20
N ARG A 36 -1.39 -2.64 23.85
CA ARG A 36 -0.29 -3.46 24.35
C ARG A 36 0.31 -4.27 23.20
N LEU A 37 1.62 -4.48 23.25
CA LEU A 37 2.28 -5.42 22.34
C LEU A 37 1.70 -6.82 22.56
N SER A 38 1.27 -7.45 21.48
CA SER A 38 0.74 -8.80 21.49
C SER A 38 1.87 -9.78 21.19
N TYR A 39 2.16 -10.71 22.11
CA TYR A 39 3.15 -11.76 21.90
C TYR A 39 2.41 -13.07 21.66
N ASN A 40 2.58 -13.65 20.46
CA ASN A 40 2.04 -14.96 20.06
C ASN A 40 0.51 -15.13 20.07
N GLU A 41 -0.26 -14.06 20.30
CA GLU A 41 -1.72 -14.06 20.22
C GLU A 41 -2.24 -12.81 19.51
N PRO A 42 -3.19 -12.89 18.56
CA PRO A 42 -3.78 -11.72 17.95
C PRO A 42 -4.70 -10.99 18.93
N THR A 43 -4.42 -9.73 19.24
CA THR A 43 -5.32 -8.90 20.05
C THR A 43 -5.90 -7.76 19.23
N PHE A 44 -7.20 -7.51 19.38
CA PHE A 44 -7.83 -6.32 18.80
C PHE A 44 -7.46 -5.11 19.64
N CYS A 45 -6.83 -4.12 18.99
CA CYS A 45 -6.54 -2.84 19.58
C CYS A 45 -7.78 -1.92 19.48
N SER A 46 -8.64 -1.95 20.50
CA SER A 46 -9.89 -1.16 20.50
C SER A 46 -9.67 0.36 20.58
N ASN A 47 -8.49 0.80 21.05
CA ASN A 47 -8.17 2.21 21.25
C ASN A 47 -7.30 2.83 20.15
N ALA A 48 -6.96 2.07 19.10
CA ALA A 48 -6.28 2.65 17.95
C ALA A 48 -7.27 3.52 17.18
N THR A 49 -6.89 4.79 17.00
CA THR A 49 -7.67 5.74 16.20
C THR A 49 -6.78 6.42 15.18
N TRP A 50 -7.36 6.79 14.05
CA TRP A 50 -6.73 7.55 13.00
C TRP A 50 -7.52 8.83 12.71
N SER A 51 -6.89 9.78 12.03
CA SER A 51 -7.52 11.03 11.60
C SER A 51 -8.82 10.78 10.85
N VAL A 52 -9.87 11.55 11.16
CA VAL A 52 -11.19 11.42 10.47
C VAL A 52 -11.05 11.72 8.97
N ASN A 53 -10.19 12.68 8.63
CA ASN A 53 -9.88 13.04 7.25
C ASN A 53 -8.59 12.38 6.81
N ALA A 54 -8.61 11.79 5.61
CA ALA A 54 -7.43 11.22 4.97
C ALA A 54 -6.72 12.25 4.09
N ILE A 55 -5.42 12.07 3.94
CA ILE A 55 -4.61 12.74 2.93
C ILE A 55 -4.64 11.86 1.67
N THR A 56 -4.82 12.46 0.49
CA THR A 56 -4.60 11.73 -0.77
C THR A 56 -3.10 11.56 -0.96
N PHE A 57 -2.60 10.35 -0.75
CA PHE A 57 -1.18 10.03 -0.85
C PHE A 57 -0.74 9.90 -2.32
N ALA A 58 -1.56 9.22 -3.13
CA ALA A 58 -1.34 9.10 -4.56
C ALA A 58 -2.68 9.08 -5.31
N SER A 59 -2.74 9.76 -6.45
CA SER A 59 -3.92 9.84 -7.31
C SER A 59 -3.77 8.98 -8.56
N ALA A 60 -4.86 8.83 -9.31
CA ALA A 60 -4.89 8.06 -10.55
C ALA A 60 -3.84 8.50 -11.59
N SER A 61 -3.45 9.78 -11.59
CA SER A 61 -2.42 10.31 -12.48
C SER A 61 -1.03 9.71 -12.23
N THR A 62 -0.77 9.18 -11.04
CA THR A 62 0.54 8.62 -10.66
C THR A 62 0.50 7.09 -10.61
N ILE A 63 -0.57 6.51 -10.03
CA ILE A 63 -0.69 5.06 -9.80
C ILE A 63 -1.59 4.34 -10.81
N GLY A 64 -2.20 5.05 -11.74
CA GLY A 64 -3.20 4.50 -12.64
C GLY A 64 -4.53 4.21 -11.94
N THR A 65 -5.37 3.39 -12.57
CA THR A 65 -6.71 3.09 -12.09
C THR A 65 -6.77 1.79 -11.30
N LEU A 66 -7.74 1.70 -10.39
CA LEU A 66 -8.06 0.49 -9.61
C LEU A 66 -6.83 -0.07 -8.85
N PRO A 67 -6.22 0.68 -7.91
CA PRO A 67 -5.17 0.13 -7.06
C PRO A 67 -5.73 -1.02 -6.21
N TYR A 68 -4.99 -2.13 -6.17
CA TYR A 68 -5.31 -3.29 -5.33
C TYR A 68 -4.30 -3.46 -4.20
N GLY A 69 -3.02 -3.53 -4.54
CA GLY A 69 -1.94 -3.78 -3.60
C GLY A 69 -1.26 -2.51 -3.12
N ILE A 70 -0.84 -2.53 -1.85
CA ILE A 70 0.07 -1.55 -1.25
C ILE A 70 1.04 -2.36 -0.42
N PHE A 71 2.33 -2.09 -0.58
CA PHE A 71 3.36 -2.65 0.29
C PHE A 71 4.21 -1.54 0.86
N ILE A 72 4.59 -1.69 2.12
CA ILE A 72 5.47 -0.77 2.82
C ILE A 72 6.53 -1.62 3.50
N ASN A 73 7.80 -1.34 3.17
CA ASN A 73 8.95 -2.04 3.74
C ASN A 73 9.34 -1.48 5.12
N GLY A 74 10.34 -2.09 5.75
CA GLY A 74 10.80 -1.70 7.10
C GLY A 74 11.40 -0.29 7.20
N ILE A 75 11.74 0.35 6.08
CA ILE A 75 12.25 1.73 6.02
C ILE A 75 11.21 2.71 5.45
N ASN A 76 9.93 2.33 5.44
CA ASN A 76 8.80 3.14 4.99
C ASN A 76 8.84 3.58 3.52
N THR A 77 9.52 2.84 2.65
CA THR A 77 9.30 2.98 1.21
C THR A 77 7.94 2.37 0.87
N VAL A 78 7.06 3.18 0.26
CA VAL A 78 5.73 2.75 -0.18
C VAL A 78 5.84 2.26 -1.62
N TYR A 79 5.23 1.12 -1.92
CA TYR A 79 5.17 0.50 -3.24
C TYR A 79 3.71 0.26 -3.62
N VAL A 80 3.34 0.68 -4.82
CA VAL A 80 2.00 0.50 -5.40
C VAL A 80 2.14 -0.08 -6.80
N PRO A 81 1.62 -1.29 -7.07
CA PRO A 81 1.54 -1.83 -8.42
C PRO A 81 0.55 -1.01 -9.25
N ASN A 82 1.00 -0.55 -10.41
CA ASN A 82 0.14 -0.01 -11.44
C ASN A 82 -0.22 -1.13 -12.42
N ARG A 83 -1.48 -1.57 -12.35
CA ARG A 83 -2.02 -2.70 -13.11
C ARG A 83 -2.24 -2.41 -14.59
N VAL A 84 -2.29 -1.12 -14.96
CA VAL A 84 -2.50 -0.68 -16.34
C VAL A 84 -1.18 -0.59 -17.07
N SER A 85 -0.14 -0.05 -16.41
CA SER A 85 1.19 0.10 -17.01
C SER A 85 2.15 -1.05 -16.71
N ASN A 86 1.75 -2.03 -15.89
CA ASN A 86 2.61 -3.13 -15.44
C ASN A 86 3.91 -2.65 -14.80
N THR A 87 3.81 -1.56 -14.03
CA THR A 87 4.95 -0.97 -13.30
C THR A 87 4.68 -0.99 -11.81
N ILE A 88 5.74 -0.90 -11.01
CA ILE A 88 5.64 -0.60 -9.58
C ILE A 88 6.08 0.85 -9.39
N ILE A 89 5.18 1.64 -8.82
CA ILE A 89 5.50 2.99 -8.40
C ILE A 89 5.95 2.94 -6.94
N SER A 90 7.08 3.58 -6.64
CA SER A 90 7.63 3.62 -5.28
C SER A 90 7.93 5.04 -4.80
N TRP A 91 7.75 5.26 -3.49
CA TRP A 91 8.05 6.51 -2.81
C TRP A 91 8.94 6.21 -1.61
N PRO A 92 10.22 6.66 -1.63
CA PRO A 92 11.04 6.67 -0.44
C PRO A 92 10.38 7.49 0.67
N GLN A 93 10.68 7.14 1.93
CA GLN A 93 10.16 7.84 3.08
C GLN A 93 10.42 9.36 3.01
N GLY A 94 9.37 10.16 3.15
CA GLY A 94 9.46 11.63 3.13
C GLY A 94 9.61 12.25 1.73
N SER A 95 9.76 11.44 0.68
CA SER A 95 9.83 11.94 -0.70
C SER A 95 8.44 12.27 -1.25
N SER A 96 8.30 13.44 -1.88
CA SER A 96 7.16 13.75 -2.75
C SER A 96 7.32 13.19 -4.16
N THR A 97 8.52 12.75 -4.52
CA THR A 97 8.86 12.21 -5.84
C THR A 97 8.76 10.70 -5.84
N SER A 98 8.03 10.17 -6.81
CA SER A 98 7.90 8.74 -7.09
C SER A 98 8.90 8.25 -8.14
N THR A 99 9.33 7.00 -8.02
CA THR A 99 10.04 6.27 -9.09
C THR A 99 9.13 5.20 -9.68
N SER A 100 9.12 5.06 -11.01
CA SER A 100 8.40 3.98 -11.69
C SER A 100 9.38 2.93 -12.20
N ASN A 101 9.25 1.70 -11.73
CA ASN A 101 10.05 0.56 -12.19
C ASN A 101 9.16 -0.37 -13.02
N SER A 102 9.52 -0.60 -14.29
CA SER A 102 8.80 -1.50 -15.19
C SER A 102 9.33 -2.91 -15.07
N TYR A 103 8.43 -3.90 -15.06
CA TYR A 103 8.78 -5.32 -15.03
C TYR A 103 8.10 -6.02 -16.19
N SER A 104 8.81 -6.92 -16.87
CA SER A 104 8.24 -7.75 -17.93
C SER A 104 7.31 -8.83 -17.33
N ASN A 105 6.27 -9.20 -18.07
CA ASN A 105 5.34 -10.29 -17.74
C ASN A 105 4.43 -10.10 -16.50
N LEU A 106 4.26 -8.87 -16.00
CA LEU A 106 3.14 -8.59 -15.09
C LEU A 106 1.85 -8.43 -15.91
N ASN A 107 0.77 -9.05 -15.47
CA ASN A 107 -0.56 -8.83 -16.03
C ASN A 107 -1.56 -8.64 -14.90
N ASN A 108 -1.92 -7.39 -14.61
CA ASN A 108 -3.01 -7.09 -13.66
C ASN A 108 -2.72 -7.53 -12.20
N SER A 109 -1.44 -7.51 -11.79
CA SER A 109 -0.97 -7.89 -10.44
C SER A 109 -1.78 -7.20 -9.33
N CYS A 110 -2.22 -7.97 -8.34
CA CYS A 110 -3.04 -7.49 -7.23
C CYS A 110 -2.27 -7.35 -5.91
N SER A 111 -1.10 -7.97 -5.79
CA SER A 111 -0.35 -8.10 -4.54
C SER A 111 1.15 -8.10 -4.77
N LEU A 112 1.90 -7.53 -3.81
CA LEU A 112 3.35 -7.55 -3.84
C LEU A 112 3.88 -7.75 -2.41
N PHE A 113 5.04 -8.38 -2.30
CA PHE A 113 5.75 -8.55 -1.03
C PHE A 113 7.26 -8.54 -1.29
N MET A 114 8.03 -8.26 -0.24
CA MET A 114 9.49 -8.17 -0.31
C MET A 114 10.11 -9.17 0.65
N SER A 115 11.18 -9.84 0.23
CA SER A 115 11.99 -10.68 1.10
C SER A 115 12.83 -9.85 2.08
N MET A 116 13.42 -10.52 3.06
CA MET A 116 14.40 -9.89 3.97
C MET A 116 15.66 -9.40 3.24
N THR A 117 15.97 -9.96 2.06
CA THR A 117 17.10 -9.55 1.21
C THR A 117 16.77 -8.35 0.32
N GLY A 118 15.50 -7.91 0.27
CA GLY A 118 15.06 -6.76 -0.54
C GLY A 118 14.50 -7.13 -1.91
N ASP A 119 14.40 -8.41 -2.25
CA ASP A 119 13.84 -8.88 -3.51
C ASP A 119 12.31 -8.72 -3.51
N ILE A 120 11.76 -8.20 -4.60
CA ILE A 120 10.32 -7.96 -4.76
C ILE A 120 9.68 -9.13 -5.50
N TYR A 121 8.63 -9.69 -4.92
CA TYR A 121 7.79 -10.72 -5.50
C TYR A 121 6.40 -10.16 -5.77
N LEU A 122 5.85 -10.47 -6.93
CA LEU A 122 4.53 -10.06 -7.36
C LEU A 122 3.72 -11.29 -7.73
N ASP A 123 2.40 -11.22 -7.55
CA ASP A 123 1.53 -12.15 -8.25
C ASP A 123 1.57 -11.82 -9.76
N ASN A 124 1.53 -12.86 -10.59
CA ASN A 124 1.44 -12.74 -12.04
C ASN A 124 0.07 -12.24 -12.52
N GLY A 125 -0.87 -12.01 -11.59
CA GLY A 125 -2.22 -11.49 -11.82
C GLY A 125 -3.07 -12.41 -12.70
N TYR A 126 -3.80 -11.85 -13.67
CA TYR A 126 -4.69 -12.62 -14.54
C TYR A 126 -3.94 -13.17 -15.75
N SER A 127 -3.55 -14.45 -15.71
CA SER A 127 -3.21 -15.22 -16.92
C SER A 127 -4.38 -16.13 -17.26
N TYR A 128 -5.00 -15.95 -18.43
CA TYR A 128 -5.75 -17.06 -19.03
C TYR A 128 -4.71 -18.17 -19.26
N GLY A 129 -4.85 -19.29 -18.55
CA GLY A 129 -3.98 -20.45 -18.73
C GLY A 129 -4.01 -20.97 -20.16
#